data_AF-A0A6M2E3A7-F1
#
_entry.id   AF-A0A6M2E3A7-F1
#
_cell.length_a   1.000
_cell.length_b   1.000
_cell.length_c   1.000
_cell.angle_alpha   90.00
_cell.angle_beta   90.00
_cell.angle_gamma   90.00
#
_symmetry.space_group_name_H-M   'P 1'
#
loop_
_entity.id
_entity.type
_entity.pdbx_description
1 polymer ?
#
loop_
_entity_poly.entity_id
_entity_poly.type
_entity_poly.pdbx_seq_one_letter_code
_entity_poly.pdbx_strand_id
1 'polypeptide(L)'
;MWAISCLAAFLLSFHCLIVSGEDTESPSQLTQCTEVAISDCYRRYDNIFQRPDLQRNDEGQYNEEAYRKACSGFPETSSCYAGFTRCPEFMRSNFTRREAGYGAFRALVCDTEALKVAISAKNCTDPVKMRTCMMDHHGNL
;
A
#
# COMPACT_ATOMS: atom_id res chain seq x y z
N MET A 1 -41.06 55.43 20.25
CA MET A 1 -40.07 54.47 19.68
C MET A 1 -39.56 53.64 20.84
N TRP A 2 -40.21 52.52 21.15
CA TRP A 2 -40.02 51.16 20.59
C TRP A 2 -38.66 50.53 20.93
N ALA A 3 -38.80 49.38 21.60
CA ALA A 3 -37.93 48.20 21.62
C ALA A 3 -36.66 48.21 22.48
N ILE A 4 -36.85 47.65 23.68
CA ILE A 4 -35.95 46.69 24.35
C ILE A 4 -35.45 45.65 23.33
N SER A 5 -34.15 45.33 23.31
CA SER A 5 -33.67 44.00 22.93
C SER A 5 -32.27 43.73 23.47
N CYS A 6 -32.21 42.71 24.32
CA CYS A 6 -31.05 42.03 24.86
C CYS A 6 -30.11 41.49 23.77
N LEU A 7 -28.84 41.27 24.12
CA LEU A 7 -28.26 39.92 24.15
C LEU A 7 -26.84 39.97 24.74
N ALA A 8 -26.75 39.49 25.96
CA ALA A 8 -25.52 38.95 26.53
C ALA A 8 -25.21 37.59 25.89
N ALA A 9 -24.00 37.09 26.21
CA ALA A 9 -23.60 35.68 26.15
C ALA A 9 -23.22 35.17 24.74
N PHE A 10 -22.21 34.33 24.51
CA PHE A 10 -21.07 33.77 25.25
C PHE A 10 -20.43 32.81 24.21
N LEU A 11 -19.21 32.34 24.45
CA LEU A 11 -18.60 31.11 23.89
C LEU A 11 -17.91 31.18 22.51
N LEU A 12 -16.58 31.28 22.60
CA LEU A 12 -15.66 30.19 22.22
C LEU A 12 -16.26 29.15 21.27
N SER A 13 -15.88 29.22 19.99
CA SER A 13 -16.03 28.08 19.09
C SER A 13 -14.81 27.98 18.19
N PHE A 14 -13.88 27.15 18.66
CA PHE A 14 -13.07 26.21 17.90
C PHE A 14 -12.69 26.59 16.46
N HIS A 15 -11.39 26.86 16.29
CA HIS A 15 -10.70 26.59 15.04
C HIS A 15 -10.87 25.11 14.71
N CYS A 16 -11.86 24.77 13.88
CA CYS A 16 -11.85 23.51 13.16
C CYS A 16 -10.67 23.56 12.18
N LEU A 17 -9.50 23.09 12.64
CA LEU A 17 -8.47 22.58 11.76
C LEU A 17 -9.12 21.49 10.92
N ILE A 18 -9.33 21.80 9.64
CA ILE A 18 -9.53 20.80 8.60
C ILE A 18 -8.20 20.04 8.54
N VAL A 19 -8.06 19.00 9.35
CA VAL A 19 -7.16 17.90 9.03
C VAL A 19 -7.82 17.21 7.85
N SER A 20 -7.33 17.53 6.66
CA SER A 20 -7.51 16.68 5.49
C SER A 20 -7.04 15.29 5.88
N GLY A 21 -7.96 14.33 5.87
CA GLY A 21 -7.60 12.92 5.91
C GLY A 21 -6.74 12.65 4.69
N GLU A 22 -5.42 12.57 4.90
CA GLU A 22 -4.65 11.57 4.16
C GLU A 22 -5.28 10.24 4.57
N ASP A 23 -5.91 9.57 3.60
CA ASP A 23 -6.18 8.13 3.67
C ASP A 23 -4.84 7.40 3.73
N THR A 24 -4.12 7.55 4.85
CA THR A 24 -3.20 6.52 5.31
C THR A 24 -4.08 5.32 5.63
N GLU A 25 -4.30 4.48 4.62
CA GLU A 25 -4.79 3.12 4.80
C GLU A 25 -3.87 2.48 5.85
N SER A 26 -4.34 2.46 7.10
CA SER A 26 -3.60 1.92 8.22
C SER A 26 -3.25 0.47 7.88
N PRO A 27 -1.98 0.05 7.99
CA PRO A 27 -1.58 -1.30 7.64
C PRO A 27 -2.49 -2.31 8.31
N SER A 28 -3.26 -3.06 7.51
CA SER A 28 -4.25 -3.99 8.04
C SER A 28 -3.55 -4.99 8.96
N GLN A 29 -3.99 -5.05 10.22
CA GLN A 29 -3.44 -5.96 11.20
C GLN A 29 -4.14 -7.33 11.09
N LEU A 30 -3.42 -8.39 11.44
CA LEU A 30 -4.04 -9.71 11.58
C LEU A 30 -5.06 -9.69 12.72
N THR A 31 -6.33 -10.00 12.39
CA THR A 31 -7.45 -10.02 13.35
C THR A 31 -7.80 -11.42 13.85
N GLN A 32 -7.42 -12.47 13.13
CA GLN A 32 -7.74 -13.86 13.44
C GLN A 32 -6.55 -14.79 13.18
N CYS A 33 -6.37 -15.79 14.03
CA CYS A 33 -5.38 -16.83 13.84
C CYS A 33 -5.96 -17.96 12.99
N THR A 34 -6.07 -17.74 11.68
CA THR A 34 -6.42 -18.77 10.68
C THR A 34 -5.51 -18.68 9.47
N GLU A 35 -5.18 -19.79 8.81
CA GLU A 35 -4.31 -19.77 7.62
C GLU A 35 -4.81 -18.82 6.52
N VAL A 36 -6.14 -18.75 6.35
CA VAL A 36 -6.79 -17.86 5.40
C VAL A 36 -6.57 -16.39 5.77
N ALA A 37 -6.84 -16.00 7.02
CA ALA A 37 -6.65 -14.61 7.46
C ALA A 37 -5.19 -14.16 7.33
N ILE A 38 -4.25 -15.07 7.58
CA ILE A 38 -2.82 -14.82 7.44
C ILE A 38 -2.46 -14.60 5.98
N SER A 39 -2.91 -15.51 5.11
CA SER A 39 -2.66 -15.41 3.68
C SER A 39 -3.26 -14.12 3.11
N ASP A 40 -4.47 -13.77 3.52
CA ASP A 40 -5.13 -12.53 3.11
C ASP A 40 -4.44 -11.28 3.61
N CYS A 41 -3.86 -11.30 4.83
CA CYS A 41 -3.09 -10.18 5.33
C CYS A 41 -1.86 -9.91 4.46
N TYR A 42 -1.04 -10.94 4.20
CA TYR A 42 0.16 -10.77 3.38
C TYR A 42 -0.12 -10.51 1.90
N ARG A 43 -1.22 -11.05 1.35
CA ARG A 43 -1.61 -10.84 -0.06
C ARG A 43 -1.87 -9.36 -0.39
N ARG A 44 -2.22 -8.54 0.60
CA ARG A 44 -2.44 -7.10 0.38
C ARG A 44 -1.18 -6.36 -0.06
N TYR A 45 -0.01 -6.86 0.31
CA TYR A 45 1.25 -6.28 -0.15
C TYR A 45 1.45 -6.41 -1.67
N ASP A 46 0.81 -7.39 -2.32
CA ASP A 46 0.87 -7.58 -3.78
C ASP A 46 0.16 -6.45 -4.57
N ASN A 47 -0.66 -5.63 -3.89
CA ASN A 47 -1.32 -4.48 -4.50
C ASN A 47 -0.32 -3.44 -5.02
N ILE A 48 0.94 -3.47 -4.55
CA ILE A 48 2.00 -2.58 -5.05
C ILE A 48 2.11 -2.64 -6.58
N PHE A 49 1.93 -3.80 -7.19
CA PHE A 49 2.04 -3.95 -8.64
C PHE A 49 0.85 -3.37 -9.41
N GLN A 50 -0.27 -3.12 -8.73
CA GLN A 50 -1.48 -2.56 -9.31
C GLN A 50 -1.56 -1.04 -9.13
N ARG A 51 -0.65 -0.46 -8.34
CA ARG A 51 -0.59 0.98 -8.10
C ARG A 51 -0.43 1.75 -9.41
N PRO A 52 -1.38 2.65 -9.75
CA PRO A 52 -1.33 3.41 -11.00
C PRO A 52 -0.09 4.31 -11.09
N ASP A 53 0.33 4.88 -9.96
CA ASP A 53 1.48 5.79 -9.88
C ASP A 53 2.84 5.09 -10.08
N LEU A 54 2.87 3.75 -10.06
CA LEU A 54 4.05 2.96 -10.40
C LEU A 54 4.04 2.42 -11.84
N GLN A 55 2.95 2.62 -12.59
CA GLN A 55 2.90 2.26 -14.00
C GLN A 55 3.62 3.32 -14.85
N ARG A 56 3.99 2.94 -16.08
CA ARG A 56 4.44 3.92 -17.07
C ARG A 56 3.27 4.82 -17.47
N ASN A 57 3.55 6.10 -17.70
CA ASN A 57 2.61 7.02 -18.36
C ASN A 57 2.53 6.74 -19.88
N ASP A 58 1.72 7.53 -20.58
CA ASP A 58 1.52 7.41 -22.03
C ASP A 58 2.81 7.68 -22.83
N GLU A 59 3.75 8.42 -22.26
CA GLU A 59 5.08 8.67 -22.82
C GLU A 59 6.10 7.55 -22.49
N GLY A 60 5.70 6.49 -21.79
CA GLY A 60 6.55 5.36 -21.44
C GLY A 60 7.51 5.62 -20.26
N GLN A 61 7.29 6.67 -19.48
CA GLN A 61 8.14 7.08 -18.36
C GLN A 61 7.59 6.62 -17.01
N TYR A 62 8.48 6.28 -16.08
CA TYR A 62 8.13 5.96 -14.70
C TYR A 62 8.14 7.21 -13.80
N ASN A 63 7.27 7.25 -12.80
CA ASN A 63 7.32 8.26 -11.75
C ASN A 63 8.36 7.87 -10.68
N GLU A 64 9.58 8.37 -10.81
CA GLU A 64 10.69 8.09 -9.88
C GLU A 64 10.39 8.45 -8.41
N GLU A 65 9.55 9.47 -8.16
CA GLU A 65 9.14 9.81 -6.80
C GLU A 65 8.21 8.76 -6.20
N ALA A 66 7.26 8.24 -6.99
CA ALA A 66 6.34 7.19 -6.54
C ALA A 66 7.10 5.91 -6.16
N TYR A 67 8.13 5.53 -6.93
CA TYR A 67 8.99 4.37 -6.60
C TYR A 67 9.76 4.59 -5.30
N ARG A 68 10.35 5.77 -5.09
CA ARG A 68 11.02 6.09 -3.82
C ARG A 68 10.04 6.08 -2.63
N LYS A 69 8.81 6.56 -2.83
CA LYS A 69 7.76 6.53 -1.80
C LYS A 69 7.18 5.13 -1.58
N ALA A 70 7.28 4.21 -2.55
CA ALA A 70 6.74 2.86 -2.40
C ALA A 70 7.35 2.11 -1.21
N CYS A 71 8.67 2.22 -1.03
CA CYS A 71 9.38 1.58 0.09
C CYS A 71 8.88 2.02 1.47
N SER A 72 8.43 3.27 1.64
CA SER A 72 7.97 3.76 2.95
C SER A 72 6.67 3.09 3.42
N GLY A 73 5.90 2.48 2.50
CA GLY A 73 4.74 1.64 2.84
C GLY A 73 5.11 0.24 3.37
N PHE A 74 6.41 -0.11 3.38
CA PHE A 74 6.92 -1.42 3.76
C PHE A 74 7.85 -1.32 4.98
N PRO A 75 7.29 -1.29 6.21
CA PRO A 75 8.08 -1.29 7.43
C PRO A 75 9.00 -2.53 7.54
N GLU A 76 10.02 -2.48 8.40
CA GLU A 76 10.94 -3.62 8.58
C GLU A 76 10.25 -4.89 9.07
N THR A 77 9.17 -4.75 9.82
CA THR A 77 8.32 -5.84 10.29
C THR A 77 6.89 -5.59 9.81
N SER A 78 6.26 -6.61 9.22
CA SER A 78 4.92 -6.46 8.68
C SER A 78 3.89 -6.17 9.79
N SER A 79 2.86 -5.40 9.46
CA SER A 79 1.70 -5.23 10.37
C SER A 79 0.95 -6.53 10.60
N CYS A 80 1.05 -7.46 9.64
CA CYS A 80 0.55 -8.82 9.76
C CYS A 80 1.28 -9.61 10.86
N TYR A 81 2.57 -9.36 11.06
CA TYR A 81 3.37 -9.99 12.12
C TYR A 81 3.06 -9.44 13.51
N ALA A 82 2.66 -8.17 13.63
CA ALA A 82 2.29 -7.58 14.92
C ALA A 82 1.10 -8.30 15.59
N GLY A 83 0.09 -8.69 14.81
CA GLY A 83 -1.09 -9.41 15.33
C GLY A 83 -0.82 -10.88 15.67
N PHE A 84 0.27 -11.43 15.15
CA PHE A 84 0.61 -12.86 15.16
C PHE A 84 1.25 -13.36 16.45
N THR A 85 1.94 -12.50 17.20
CA THR A 85 2.52 -12.85 18.52
C THR A 85 1.49 -13.44 19.50
N ARG A 86 0.20 -13.23 19.23
CA ARG A 86 -0.96 -13.70 19.99
C ARG A 86 -1.50 -15.07 19.54
N CYS A 87 -0.97 -15.66 18.47
CA CYS A 87 -1.45 -16.93 17.93
C CYS A 87 -0.83 -18.16 18.62
N PRO A 88 -1.52 -19.32 18.63
CA PRO A 88 -0.99 -20.57 19.17
C PRO A 88 0.32 -21.01 18.51
N GLU A 89 1.21 -21.66 19.28
CA GLU A 89 2.57 -22.02 18.85
C GLU A 89 2.63 -22.84 17.56
N PHE A 90 1.72 -23.80 17.37
CA PHE A 90 1.71 -24.63 16.15
C PHE A 90 1.45 -23.83 14.87
N MET A 91 0.77 -22.68 14.98
CA MET A 91 0.60 -21.77 13.85
C MET A 91 1.86 -20.94 13.64
N ARG A 92 2.65 -20.70 14.69
CA ARG A 92 3.77 -19.77 14.68
C ARG A 92 4.89 -20.10 13.72
N SER A 93 5.16 -21.38 13.50
CA SER A 93 6.16 -21.84 12.54
C SER A 93 5.84 -21.41 11.09
N ASN A 94 4.58 -21.51 10.66
CA ASN A 94 4.15 -21.13 9.30
C ASN A 94 4.24 -19.61 9.06
N PHE A 95 4.12 -18.79 10.11
CA PHE A 95 4.25 -17.34 9.99
C PHE A 95 5.68 -16.88 9.81
N THR A 96 6.66 -17.50 10.48
CA THR A 96 8.07 -17.12 10.31
C THR A 96 8.48 -17.20 8.83
N ARG A 97 7.98 -18.21 8.11
CA ARG A 97 8.20 -18.33 6.66
C ARG A 97 7.51 -17.21 5.87
N ARG A 98 6.29 -16.83 6.23
CA ARG A 98 5.57 -15.74 5.56
C ARG A 98 6.20 -14.38 5.81
N GLU A 99 6.66 -14.12 7.04
CA GLU A 99 7.39 -12.90 7.39
C GLU A 99 8.75 -12.84 6.68
N ALA A 100 9.46 -13.96 6.56
CA ALA A 100 10.67 -14.01 5.73
C ALA A 100 10.38 -13.69 4.25
N GLY A 101 9.26 -14.20 3.72
CA GLY A 101 8.78 -13.84 2.38
C GLY A 101 8.44 -12.36 2.24
N TYR A 102 7.80 -11.77 3.26
CA TYR A 102 7.58 -10.33 3.33
C TYR A 102 8.88 -9.54 3.34
N GLY A 103 9.89 -9.95 4.12
CA GLY A 103 11.20 -9.30 4.14
C GLY A 103 11.88 -9.31 2.77
N ALA A 104 11.84 -10.44 2.06
CA ALA A 104 12.34 -10.53 0.69
C ALA A 104 11.55 -9.65 -0.29
N PHE A 105 10.21 -9.63 -0.15
CA PHE A 105 9.35 -8.77 -0.97
C PHE A 105 9.61 -7.28 -0.72
N ARG A 106 9.78 -6.88 0.54
CA ARG A 106 10.19 -5.52 0.91
C ARG A 106 11.53 -5.17 0.26
N ALA A 107 12.52 -6.07 0.29
CA ALA A 107 13.81 -5.82 -0.35
C ALA A 107 13.64 -5.55 -1.85
N LEU A 108 12.77 -6.30 -2.54
CA LEU A 108 12.40 -6.04 -3.93
C LEU A 108 11.74 -4.66 -4.09
N VAL A 109 10.74 -4.31 -3.28
CA VAL A 109 10.01 -3.03 -3.39
C VAL A 109 10.91 -1.84 -3.11
N CYS A 110 11.87 -1.98 -2.19
CA CYS A 110 12.81 -0.92 -1.83
C CYS A 110 13.99 -0.78 -2.80
N ASP A 111 14.18 -1.76 -3.70
CA ASP A 111 15.07 -1.63 -4.85
C ASP A 111 14.27 -1.09 -6.05
N THR A 112 14.48 0.19 -6.37
CA THR A 112 13.72 0.89 -7.41
C THR A 112 13.84 0.22 -8.77
N GLU A 113 15.04 -0.23 -9.15
CA GLU A 113 15.26 -0.83 -10.46
C GLU A 113 14.67 -2.24 -10.52
N ALA A 114 14.83 -3.03 -9.44
CA ALA A 114 14.18 -4.34 -9.35
C ALA A 114 12.65 -4.22 -9.40
N LEU A 115 12.06 -3.23 -8.73
CA LEU A 115 10.62 -3.00 -8.74
C LEU A 115 10.12 -2.61 -10.14
N LYS A 116 10.84 -1.76 -10.88
CA LYS A 116 10.50 -1.40 -12.27
C LYS A 116 10.46 -2.64 -13.17
N VAL A 117 11.49 -3.47 -13.08
CA VAL A 117 11.58 -4.74 -13.83
C VAL A 117 10.44 -5.68 -13.47
N ALA A 118 10.15 -5.83 -12.17
CA ALA A 118 9.08 -6.71 -11.71
C ALA A 118 7.68 -6.24 -12.16
N ILE A 119 7.41 -4.93 -12.12
CA ILE A 119 6.16 -4.34 -12.65
C ILE A 119 6.07 -4.55 -14.16
N SER A 120 7.15 -4.31 -14.91
CA SER A 120 7.19 -4.55 -16.35
C SER A 120 6.87 -6.02 -16.66
N ALA A 121 7.59 -6.96 -16.03
CA ALA A 121 7.37 -8.39 -16.21
C ALA A 121 5.92 -8.80 -15.90
N LYS A 122 5.33 -8.28 -14.81
CA LYS A 122 3.93 -8.55 -14.48
C LYS A 122 2.98 -8.05 -15.57
N ASN A 123 3.19 -6.83 -16.07
CA ASN A 123 2.39 -6.28 -17.17
C ASN A 123 2.53 -7.11 -18.46
N CYS A 124 3.71 -7.68 -18.72
CA CYS A 124 3.92 -8.57 -19.87
C CYS A 124 3.20 -9.92 -19.73
N THR A 125 2.88 -10.35 -18.51
CA THR A 125 2.10 -11.58 -18.25
C THR A 125 0.61 -11.34 -18.06
N ASP A 126 0.18 -10.09 -17.94
CA ASP A 126 -1.23 -9.72 -17.86
C ASP A 126 -1.83 -9.75 -19.28
N PRO A 127 -2.82 -10.61 -19.57
CA PRO A 127 -3.40 -10.72 -20.91
C PRO A 127 -3.91 -9.40 -21.48
N VAL A 128 -4.35 -8.47 -20.63
CA VAL A 128 -4.86 -7.16 -21.05
C VAL A 128 -3.72 -6.22 -21.45
N LYS A 129 -2.54 -6.35 -20.83
CA LYS A 129 -1.40 -5.46 -21.02
C LYS A 129 -0.26 -6.06 -21.85
N MET A 130 -0.32 -7.37 -22.13
CA MET A 130 0.70 -8.13 -22.85
C MET A 130 1.01 -7.51 -24.21
N ARG A 131 -0.01 -7.05 -24.96
CA ARG A 131 0.18 -6.39 -26.26
C ARG A 131 1.09 -5.15 -26.13
N THR A 132 0.78 -4.26 -25.19
CA THR A 132 1.56 -3.04 -24.95
C THR A 132 2.99 -3.38 -24.58
N CYS A 133 3.20 -4.35 -23.69
CA CYS A 133 4.55 -4.80 -23.35
C CYS A 133 5.32 -5.35 -24.57
N MET A 134 4.69 -6.17 -25.42
CA MET A 134 5.35 -6.72 -26.59
C MET A 134 5.79 -5.62 -27.56
N MET A 135 4.98 -4.58 -27.73
CA MET A 135 5.34 -3.42 -28.54
C MET A 135 6.54 -2.64 -27.95
N ASP A 136 6.57 -2.45 -26.64
CA ASP A 136 7.63 -1.73 -25.94
C ASP A 136 9.00 -2.45 -26.00
N HIS A 137 9.00 -3.79 -25.98
CA HIS A 137 10.23 -4.59 -25.93
C HIS A 137 10.71 -5.13 -27.29
N HIS A 138 9.81 -5.33 -28.26
CA HIS A 138 10.15 -5.93 -29.55
C HIS A 138 9.86 -5.04 -30.76
N GLY A 139 9.34 -3.82 -30.55
CA GLY A 139 8.87 -2.94 -31.62
C GLY A 139 7.52 -3.41 -32.19
N ASN A 140 7.02 -2.70 -33.21
CA ASN A 140 5.80 -3.09 -33.91
C ASN A 140 5.99 -4.47 -34.55
N LEU A 141 5.30 -5.48 -34.02
CA LEU A 141 5.13 -6.80 -34.63
C LEU A 141 4.17 -6.74 -35.82
#